data_AF-A0A5C6CZ48-F1
#
_entry.id   AF-A0A5C6CZ48-F1
#
_cell.length_a   1.000
_cell.length_b   1.000
_cell.length_c   1.000
_cell.angle_alpha   90.00
_cell.angle_beta   90.00
_cell.angle_gamma   90.00
#
_symmetry.space_group_name_H-M   'P 1'
#
loop_
_entity.id
_entity.type
_entity.pdbx_description
1 polymer ?
#
loop_
_entity_poly.entity_id
_entity_poly.type
_entity_poly.pdbx_seq_one_letter_code
_entity_poly.pdbx_strand_id
1 'polypeptide(L)'
;MARKKEQKIEVRGWRLEAWNPTSAQRLASSAFTLTELLVVITIIAILAALITAGAMNALNASKRARISLEINQLGQSIEEVKNKYGAYPPNGMSFQGESNYSGTVVSQLTTSDFERMFKKAFPRSQEPVGLIRRLGGATGNQNPGDPSLLPNGMNSAEAVYFWLGGFSEDTQYPLSGPGGPAFDPTSTTGEVLESRNREYEFDLGRLGPRNDSGVFHDTDNGGQGRYVTYDNPKNTGPARLRINLWRYNPSGSERPYLYFDASRHDPIDYDQNLTGLGQNDSVQIYALKKLREGFSTSNTPAPKDIVFVNKGKFQILHSGLDDAWGSFKPFSILNASGNVNTGDASGVFLFPTGPFTGDVADTLTNFTPGTLESAQE
;
A
#
# COMPACT_ATOMS: atom_id res chain seq x y z
N MET A 1 69.52 -87.98 -31.03
CA MET A 1 69.20 -87.29 -29.75
C MET A 1 69.76 -85.88 -29.80
N ALA A 2 68.87 -84.89 -29.67
CA ALA A 2 69.08 -83.46 -29.37
C ALA A 2 70.36 -82.73 -29.84
N ARG A 3 70.20 -81.73 -30.73
CA ARG A 3 70.36 -80.29 -30.41
C ARG A 3 70.32 -79.43 -31.69
N LYS A 4 69.29 -78.57 -31.73
CA LYS A 4 69.25 -77.16 -32.15
C LYS A 4 70.33 -76.66 -33.13
N LYS A 5 69.90 -76.19 -34.31
CA LYS A 5 70.55 -75.10 -35.08
C LYS A 5 69.43 -74.29 -35.74
N GLU A 6 69.14 -73.10 -35.21
CA GLU A 6 69.59 -71.80 -35.72
C GLU A 6 68.88 -71.40 -37.01
N GLN A 7 67.92 -70.49 -36.87
CA GLN A 7 67.33 -69.71 -37.95
C GLN A 7 68.23 -68.51 -38.25
N LYS A 8 68.51 -68.29 -39.55
CA LYS A 8 69.17 -67.10 -40.07
C LYS A 8 68.11 -66.28 -40.81
N ILE A 9 67.95 -65.04 -40.38
CA ILE A 9 67.01 -64.05 -40.89
C ILE A 9 67.58 -63.44 -42.18
N GLU A 10 66.77 -63.39 -43.24
CA GLU A 10 67.03 -62.55 -44.41
C GLU A 10 65.98 -61.44 -44.50
N VAL A 11 66.49 -60.21 -44.53
CA VAL A 11 65.73 -58.96 -44.54
C VAL A 11 65.31 -58.66 -45.98
N ARG A 12 64.02 -58.78 -46.30
CA ARG A 12 63.47 -58.27 -47.56
C ARG A 12 63.15 -56.79 -47.40
N GLY A 13 63.87 -55.96 -48.14
CA GLY A 13 63.69 -54.51 -48.17
C GLY A 13 62.29 -54.12 -48.66
N TRP A 14 61.57 -53.37 -47.84
CA TRP A 14 60.31 -52.75 -48.20
C TRP A 14 60.62 -51.42 -48.90
N ARG A 15 60.17 -51.29 -50.15
CA ARG A 15 60.29 -50.09 -50.96
C ARG A 15 59.14 -49.15 -50.58
N LEU A 16 59.48 -47.94 -50.11
CA LEU A 16 58.54 -46.93 -49.66
C LEU A 16 57.74 -46.37 -50.84
N GLU A 17 56.44 -46.65 -50.91
CA GLU A 17 55.49 -45.92 -51.74
C GLU A 17 55.22 -44.57 -51.08
N ALA A 18 55.62 -43.49 -51.76
CA ALA A 18 55.37 -42.13 -51.31
C ALA A 18 53.86 -41.86 -51.27
N TRP A 19 53.33 -41.64 -50.07
CA TRP A 19 51.98 -41.12 -49.86
C TRP A 19 51.86 -39.75 -50.52
N ASN A 20 50.93 -39.63 -51.47
CA ASN A 20 50.53 -38.37 -52.07
C ASN A 20 49.57 -37.67 -51.07
N PRO A 21 49.94 -36.55 -50.42
CA PRO A 21 49.01 -35.84 -49.57
C PRO A 21 47.93 -35.19 -50.45
N THR A 22 46.74 -35.79 -50.45
CA THR A 22 45.52 -35.15 -50.94
C THR A 22 45.43 -33.74 -50.36
N SER A 23 45.38 -32.76 -51.25
CA SER A 23 45.25 -31.33 -50.96
C SER A 23 44.11 -31.10 -49.97
N ALA A 24 44.42 -30.92 -48.69
CA ALA A 24 43.50 -30.32 -47.75
C ALA A 24 43.25 -28.90 -48.24
N GLN A 25 42.09 -28.65 -48.84
CA GLN A 25 41.60 -27.30 -49.04
C GLN A 25 41.62 -26.64 -47.66
N ARG A 26 42.57 -25.73 -47.43
CA ARG A 26 42.52 -24.84 -46.28
C ARG A 26 41.23 -24.06 -46.44
N LEU A 27 40.20 -24.43 -45.67
CA LEU A 27 39.13 -23.49 -45.38
C LEU A 27 39.84 -22.30 -44.75
N ALA A 28 40.01 -21.24 -45.53
CA ALA A 28 40.56 -20.01 -45.03
C ALA A 28 39.62 -19.56 -43.91
N SER A 29 40.06 -19.75 -42.66
CA SER A 29 39.43 -19.10 -41.53
C SER A 29 39.56 -17.61 -41.81
N SER A 30 38.47 -16.96 -42.20
CA SER A 30 38.46 -15.50 -42.38
C SER A 30 38.79 -14.90 -41.02
N ALA A 31 40.00 -14.37 -40.87
CA ALA A 31 40.35 -13.59 -39.70
C ALA A 31 39.51 -12.31 -39.75
N PHE A 32 38.72 -12.07 -38.70
CA PHE A 32 37.91 -10.85 -38.57
C PHE A 32 38.80 -9.61 -38.65
N THR A 33 38.45 -8.66 -39.52
CA THR A 33 39.13 -7.37 -39.56
C THR A 33 38.72 -6.52 -38.36
N LEU A 34 39.61 -5.63 -37.91
CA LEU A 34 39.32 -4.67 -36.85
C LEU A 34 38.10 -3.81 -37.20
N THR A 35 37.94 -3.47 -38.48
CA THR A 35 36.81 -2.72 -39.01
C THR A 35 35.48 -3.48 -38.92
N GLU A 36 35.46 -4.79 -39.19
CA GLU A 36 34.24 -5.59 -39.04
C GLU A 36 33.83 -5.71 -37.57
N LEU A 37 34.79 -5.90 -36.66
CA LEU A 37 34.51 -5.91 -35.24
C LEU A 37 34.02 -4.53 -34.75
N LEU A 38 34.59 -3.44 -35.26
CA LEU A 38 34.15 -2.07 -34.97
C LEU A 38 32.69 -1.84 -35.40
N VAL A 39 32.30 -2.27 -36.59
CA VAL A 39 30.91 -2.12 -37.08
C VAL A 39 29.93 -2.96 -36.26
N VAL A 40 30.32 -4.17 -35.84
CA VAL A 40 29.45 -5.01 -35.01
C VAL A 40 29.20 -4.38 -33.64
N ILE A 41 30.25 -3.89 -32.97
CA ILE A 41 30.06 -3.24 -31.66
C ILE A 41 29.28 -1.94 -31.77
N THR A 42 29.39 -1.17 -32.86
CA THR A 42 28.59 0.05 -33.05
C THR A 42 27.12 -0.28 -33.29
N ILE A 43 26.80 -1.32 -34.08
CA ILE A 43 25.42 -1.78 -34.25
C ILE A 43 24.83 -2.27 -32.93
N ILE A 44 25.57 -3.08 -32.16
CA ILE A 44 25.13 -3.55 -30.84
C ILE A 44 24.91 -2.35 -29.89
N ALA A 45 25.80 -1.37 -29.88
CA ALA A 45 25.65 -0.18 -29.05
C ALA A 45 24.41 0.64 -29.40
N ILE A 46 24.11 0.83 -30.70
CA ILE A 46 22.91 1.55 -31.16
C ILE A 46 21.64 0.77 -30.79
N LEU A 47 21.62 -0.54 -31.03
CA LEU A 47 20.47 -1.39 -30.68
C LEU A 47 20.22 -1.41 -29.18
N ALA A 48 21.28 -1.56 -28.38
CA ALA A 48 21.19 -1.53 -26.92
C ALA A 48 20.64 -0.19 -26.42
N ALA A 49 21.07 0.94 -26.99
CA ALA A 49 20.57 2.26 -26.63
C ALA A 49 19.06 2.42 -26.92
N LEU A 50 18.60 1.99 -28.10
CA LEU A 50 17.18 2.05 -28.47
C LEU A 50 16.31 1.13 -27.62
N ILE A 51 16.78 -0.09 -27.34
CA ILE A 51 16.06 -1.04 -26.48
C ILE A 51 15.94 -0.48 -25.06
N THR A 52 17.01 0.10 -24.52
CA THR A 52 17.02 0.63 -23.15
C THR A 52 15.98 1.75 -22.97
N ALA A 53 15.88 2.67 -23.93
CA ALA A 53 14.90 3.77 -23.86
C ALA A 53 13.44 3.26 -23.88
N GLY A 54 13.12 2.27 -24.72
CA GLY A 54 11.78 1.67 -24.76
C GLY A 54 11.46 0.78 -23.55
N ALA A 55 12.46 0.09 -23.02
CA ALA A 55 12.29 -0.84 -21.89
C ALA A 55 11.86 -0.13 -20.61
N MET A 56 12.36 1.07 -20.32
CA MET A 56 11.98 1.83 -19.12
C MET A 56 10.49 2.15 -19.08
N ASN A 57 9.91 2.58 -20.22
CA ASN A 57 8.48 2.88 -20.32
C ASN A 57 7.62 1.62 -20.13
N ALA A 58 8.05 0.50 -20.73
CA ALA A 58 7.36 -0.79 -20.56
C ALA A 58 7.40 -1.28 -19.10
N LEU A 59 8.54 -1.13 -18.42
CA LEU A 59 8.67 -1.48 -16.99
C LEU A 59 7.77 -0.61 -16.12
N ASN A 60 7.72 0.71 -16.34
CA ASN A 60 6.85 1.61 -15.59
C ASN A 60 5.37 1.30 -15.84
N ALA A 61 4.97 1.02 -17.08
CA ALA A 61 3.63 0.57 -17.41
C ALA A 61 3.29 -0.75 -16.69
N SER A 62 4.22 -1.71 -16.67
CA SER A 62 4.05 -2.98 -15.95
C SER A 62 3.91 -2.78 -14.43
N LYS A 63 4.66 -1.85 -13.84
CA LYS A 63 4.53 -1.50 -12.41
C LYS A 63 3.16 -0.91 -12.12
N ARG A 64 2.70 0.07 -12.91
CA ARG A 64 1.35 0.68 -12.78
C ARG A 64 0.25 -0.36 -12.92
N ALA A 65 0.36 -1.27 -13.89
CA ALA A 65 -0.59 -2.35 -14.08
C ALA A 65 -0.64 -3.30 -12.89
N ARG A 66 0.51 -3.68 -12.32
CA ARG A 66 0.58 -4.50 -11.10
C ARG A 66 -0.08 -3.79 -9.92
N ILE A 67 0.27 -2.52 -9.69
CA ILE A 67 -0.30 -1.71 -8.60
C ILE A 67 -1.82 -1.61 -8.76
N SER A 68 -2.31 -1.33 -9.98
CA SER A 68 -3.74 -1.21 -10.26
C SER A 68 -4.48 -2.53 -10.03
N LEU A 69 -3.86 -3.66 -10.40
CA LEU A 69 -4.41 -4.98 -10.11
C LEU A 69 -4.52 -5.23 -8.60
N GLU A 70 -3.49 -4.89 -7.84
CA GLU A 70 -3.48 -5.02 -6.39
C GLU A 70 -4.50 -4.09 -5.70
N ILE A 71 -4.63 -2.84 -6.16
CA ILE A 71 -5.69 -1.91 -5.71
C ILE A 71 -7.07 -2.54 -5.92
N ASN A 72 -7.30 -3.17 -7.09
CA ASN A 72 -8.56 -3.82 -7.40
C ASN A 72 -8.81 -5.05 -6.51
N GLN A 73 -7.77 -5.85 -6.21
CA GLN A 73 -7.88 -6.98 -5.30
C GLN A 73 -8.20 -6.53 -3.87
N LEU A 74 -7.50 -5.51 -3.36
CA LEU A 74 -7.84 -4.89 -2.08
C LEU A 74 -9.28 -4.34 -2.07
N GLY A 75 -9.70 -3.70 -3.17
CA GLY A 75 -11.05 -3.21 -3.33
C GLY A 75 -12.10 -4.33 -3.28
N GLN A 76 -11.83 -5.49 -3.89
CA GLN A 76 -12.71 -6.66 -3.79
C GLN A 76 -12.81 -7.17 -2.36
N SER A 77 -11.70 -7.29 -1.63
CA SER A 77 -11.74 -7.72 -0.22
C SER A 77 -12.47 -6.72 0.68
N ILE A 78 -12.41 -5.41 0.40
CA ILE A 78 -13.24 -4.42 1.11
C ILE A 78 -14.73 -4.58 0.81
N GLU A 79 -15.11 -4.89 -0.44
CA GLU A 79 -16.49 -5.24 -0.78
C GLU A 79 -16.93 -6.52 -0.06
N GLU A 80 -16.05 -7.51 0.10
CA GLU A 80 -16.32 -8.72 0.89
C GLU A 80 -16.53 -8.41 2.37
N VAL A 81 -15.71 -7.53 2.97
CA VAL A 81 -15.92 -7.01 4.34
C VAL A 81 -17.30 -6.39 4.48
N LYS A 82 -17.74 -5.58 3.50
CA LYS A 82 -19.09 -5.03 3.49
C LYS A 82 -20.15 -6.12 3.34
N ASN A 83 -19.95 -7.13 2.52
CA ASN A 83 -20.91 -8.23 2.37
C ASN A 83 -21.02 -9.04 3.68
N LYS A 84 -19.90 -9.24 4.38
CA LYS A 84 -19.80 -9.98 5.64
C LYS A 84 -20.41 -9.23 6.82
N TYR A 85 -20.06 -7.96 7.00
CA TYR A 85 -20.46 -7.15 8.17
C TYR A 85 -21.57 -6.12 7.86
N GLY A 86 -21.97 -6.00 6.60
CA GLY A 86 -23.07 -5.17 6.13
C GLY A 86 -22.76 -3.68 5.98
N ALA A 87 -21.52 -3.23 6.17
CA ALA A 87 -21.13 -1.83 5.98
C ALA A 87 -19.65 -1.75 5.57
N TYR A 88 -19.26 -0.72 4.82
CA TYR A 88 -17.85 -0.47 4.53
C TYR A 88 -17.09 -0.15 5.83
N PRO A 89 -15.85 -0.63 6.00
CA PRO A 89 -15.09 -0.35 7.20
C PRO A 89 -14.82 1.17 7.32
N PRO A 90 -15.00 1.77 8.50
CA PRO A 90 -14.61 3.15 8.73
C PRO A 90 -13.09 3.25 8.87
N ASN A 91 -12.52 4.27 8.27
CA ASN A 91 -11.22 4.82 8.67
C ASN A 91 -11.48 6.23 9.23
N GLY A 92 -10.42 6.92 9.62
CA GLY A 92 -10.53 8.35 9.86
C GLY A 92 -9.63 8.77 10.98
N MET A 93 -8.53 9.39 10.59
CA MET A 93 -7.78 10.22 11.51
C MET A 93 -8.55 11.55 11.67
N SER A 94 -8.86 11.96 12.90
CA SER A 94 -9.46 13.27 13.20
C SER A 94 -8.40 14.20 13.76
N PHE A 95 -8.11 15.34 13.13
CA PHE A 95 -7.07 16.24 13.62
C PHE A 95 -7.44 16.86 14.97
N GLN A 96 -6.54 16.75 15.96
CA GLN A 96 -6.70 17.39 17.26
C GLN A 96 -6.77 18.92 17.10
N GLY A 97 -7.90 19.52 17.49
CA GLY A 97 -8.12 20.98 17.45
C GLY A 97 -9.14 21.44 16.42
N GLU A 98 -9.70 20.54 15.60
CA GLU A 98 -10.78 20.91 14.68
C GLU A 98 -12.07 21.26 15.43
N SER A 99 -12.49 22.50 15.21
CA SER A 99 -13.77 23.05 15.62
C SER A 99 -14.81 22.73 14.55
N ASN A 100 -15.85 22.01 14.95
CA ASN A 100 -17.23 22.13 14.46
C ASN A 100 -17.41 22.45 12.97
N TYR A 101 -17.60 21.44 12.13
CA TYR A 101 -18.24 21.67 10.85
C TYR A 101 -19.74 21.79 11.05
N SER A 102 -20.33 22.97 10.83
CA SER A 102 -21.77 23.19 11.03
C SER A 102 -22.28 22.72 12.41
N GLY A 103 -21.43 22.79 13.45
CA GLY A 103 -21.73 22.30 14.81
C GLY A 103 -21.35 20.84 15.09
N THR A 104 -20.81 20.10 14.11
CA THR A 104 -20.45 18.68 14.21
C THR A 104 -18.96 18.50 14.43
N VAL A 105 -18.58 17.73 15.45
CA VAL A 105 -17.17 17.39 15.73
C VAL A 105 -16.78 16.13 14.97
N VAL A 106 -15.83 16.21 14.04
CA VAL A 106 -15.40 15.08 13.17
C VAL A 106 -14.99 13.86 14.00
N SER A 107 -14.28 14.06 15.12
CA SER A 107 -13.88 12.96 16.02
C SER A 107 -15.07 12.23 16.65
N GLN A 108 -16.23 12.89 16.81
CA GLN A 108 -17.46 12.24 17.27
C GLN A 108 -18.08 11.39 16.15
N LEU A 109 -18.04 11.87 14.90
CA LEU A 109 -18.50 11.09 13.74
C LEU A 109 -17.65 9.83 13.57
N THR A 110 -16.32 9.97 13.48
CA THR A 110 -15.39 8.83 13.34
C THR A 110 -15.57 7.83 14.48
N THR A 111 -15.64 8.31 15.72
CA THR A 111 -15.88 7.45 16.90
C THR A 111 -17.22 6.72 16.78
N SER A 112 -18.28 7.42 16.42
CA SER A 112 -19.62 6.82 16.28
C SER A 112 -19.68 5.81 15.13
N ASP A 113 -18.92 6.00 14.06
CA ASP A 113 -18.87 5.08 12.92
C ASP A 113 -18.09 3.81 13.27
N PHE A 114 -16.98 3.95 14.01
CA PHE A 114 -16.27 2.80 14.58
C PHE A 114 -17.16 2.00 15.53
N GLU A 115 -17.83 2.66 16.46
CA GLU A 115 -18.77 1.98 17.36
C GLU A 115 -19.89 1.27 16.58
N ARG A 116 -20.48 1.93 15.58
CA ARG A 116 -21.54 1.35 14.74
C ARG A 116 -21.03 0.16 13.95
N MET A 117 -19.84 0.26 13.37
CA MET A 117 -19.21 -0.84 12.64
C MET A 117 -18.97 -2.04 13.57
N PHE A 118 -18.36 -1.83 14.73
CA PHE A 118 -18.08 -2.91 15.68
C PHE A 118 -19.35 -3.57 16.21
N LYS A 119 -20.38 -2.78 16.53
CA LYS A 119 -21.70 -3.32 16.95
C LYS A 119 -22.36 -4.13 15.85
N LYS A 120 -22.17 -3.75 14.59
CA LYS A 120 -22.73 -4.46 13.43
C LYS A 120 -21.95 -5.73 13.10
N ALA A 121 -20.63 -5.65 13.08
CA ALA A 121 -19.72 -6.75 12.78
C ALA A 121 -19.69 -7.80 13.90
N PHE A 122 -19.70 -7.37 15.15
CA PHE A 122 -19.56 -8.21 16.33
C PHE A 122 -20.60 -7.86 17.41
N PRO A 123 -21.89 -8.24 17.21
CA PRO A 123 -22.97 -7.85 18.12
C PRO A 123 -22.82 -8.38 19.56
N ARG A 124 -22.03 -9.44 19.75
CA ARG A 124 -21.77 -10.09 21.05
C ARG A 124 -20.40 -9.73 21.64
N SER A 125 -19.69 -8.79 21.03
CA SER A 125 -18.36 -8.37 21.47
C SER A 125 -18.39 -7.83 22.89
N GLN A 126 -17.43 -8.27 23.68
CA GLN A 126 -17.10 -7.80 25.02
C GLN A 126 -15.76 -7.05 25.02
N GLU A 127 -15.27 -6.64 23.84
CA GLU A 127 -14.11 -5.76 23.75
C GLU A 127 -14.40 -4.43 24.47
N PRO A 128 -13.41 -3.83 25.13
CA PRO A 128 -13.64 -2.59 25.85
C PRO A 128 -14.08 -1.47 24.90
N VAL A 129 -15.24 -0.87 25.16
CA VAL A 129 -15.76 0.21 24.29
C VAL A 129 -14.80 1.40 24.23
N GLY A 130 -14.00 1.63 25.29
CA GLY A 130 -12.93 2.62 25.28
C GLY A 130 -11.92 2.40 24.17
N LEU A 131 -11.49 1.14 23.96
CA LEU A 131 -10.57 0.78 22.87
C LEU A 131 -11.18 1.10 21.50
N ILE A 132 -12.45 0.72 21.29
CA ILE A 132 -13.14 0.98 20.02
C ILE A 132 -13.24 2.48 19.75
N ARG A 133 -13.56 3.27 20.78
CA ARG A 133 -13.58 4.73 20.69
C ARG A 133 -12.21 5.31 20.38
N ARG A 134 -11.16 4.78 21.01
CA ARG A 134 -9.78 5.20 20.77
C ARG A 134 -9.35 4.96 19.32
N LEU A 135 -9.66 3.79 18.77
CA LEU A 135 -9.43 3.47 17.36
C LEU A 135 -10.18 4.44 16.43
N GLY A 136 -11.39 4.85 16.82
CA GLY A 136 -12.17 5.87 16.12
C GLY A 136 -11.76 7.33 16.37
N GLY A 137 -10.65 7.59 17.08
CA GLY A 137 -10.11 8.95 17.25
C GLY A 137 -10.55 9.69 18.50
N ALA A 138 -11.23 9.02 19.44
CA ALA A 138 -11.64 9.64 20.69
C ALA A 138 -10.44 10.13 21.52
N THR A 139 -10.54 11.37 22.01
CA THR A 139 -9.53 12.05 22.83
C THR A 139 -9.92 12.05 24.31
N GLY A 140 -8.97 12.37 25.20
CA GLY A 140 -9.20 12.33 26.64
C GLY A 140 -9.34 10.91 27.22
N ASN A 141 -9.98 10.81 28.39
CA ASN A 141 -10.14 9.55 29.12
C ASN A 141 -11.23 8.68 28.49
N GLN A 142 -10.88 7.44 28.17
CA GLN A 142 -11.73 6.49 27.43
C GLN A 142 -11.95 5.20 28.25
N ASN A 143 -12.45 5.30 29.48
CA ASN A 143 -12.79 4.10 30.27
C ASN A 143 -14.17 3.61 29.82
N PRO A 144 -14.39 2.33 29.43
CA PRO A 144 -13.77 1.08 29.90
C PRO A 144 -12.61 0.53 29.04
N GLY A 145 -11.63 -0.11 29.70
CA GLY A 145 -10.45 -0.77 29.11
C GLY A 145 -9.17 0.06 29.08
N ASP A 146 -9.24 1.30 29.56
CA ASP A 146 -8.11 2.24 29.69
C ASP A 146 -7.10 2.21 28.52
N PRO A 147 -7.55 2.45 27.27
CA PRO A 147 -6.65 2.40 26.13
C PRO A 147 -5.67 3.57 26.14
N SER A 148 -4.41 3.29 25.82
CA SER A 148 -3.35 4.28 25.66
C SER A 148 -3.72 5.31 24.60
N LEU A 149 -3.06 6.46 24.65
CA LEU A 149 -3.26 7.50 23.66
C LEU A 149 -2.89 6.98 22.27
N LEU A 150 -3.80 7.20 21.33
CA LEU A 150 -3.60 7.02 19.90
C LEU A 150 -4.00 8.35 19.27
N PRO A 151 -3.04 9.29 19.09
CA PRO A 151 -3.35 10.64 18.63
C PRO A 151 -4.15 10.58 17.34
N ASN A 152 -5.31 11.22 17.31
CA ASN A 152 -6.19 11.32 16.14
C ASN A 152 -6.84 10.00 15.66
N GLY A 153 -6.63 8.85 16.32
CA GLY A 153 -7.25 7.57 15.92
C GLY A 153 -6.56 6.85 14.77
N MET A 154 -7.18 5.79 14.27
CA MET A 154 -6.64 4.99 13.17
C MET A 154 -6.66 5.76 11.86
N ASN A 155 -5.53 5.78 11.17
CA ASN A 155 -5.40 6.54 9.93
C ASN A 155 -5.74 5.72 8.67
N SER A 156 -5.82 6.39 7.52
CA SER A 156 -6.17 5.78 6.24
C SER A 156 -5.19 4.69 5.76
N ALA A 157 -3.91 4.77 6.13
CA ALA A 157 -2.91 3.75 5.77
C ALA A 157 -2.99 2.50 6.65
N GLU A 158 -3.30 2.70 7.94
CA GLU A 158 -3.44 1.64 8.94
C GLU A 158 -4.74 0.86 8.76
N ALA A 159 -5.80 1.54 8.28
CA ALA A 159 -7.12 0.95 8.09
C ALA A 159 -7.12 -0.24 7.11
N VAL A 160 -6.29 -0.21 6.07
CA VAL A 160 -6.20 -1.30 5.08
C VAL A 160 -5.89 -2.61 5.78
N TYR A 161 -4.80 -2.66 6.54
CA TYR A 161 -4.39 -3.89 7.21
C TYR A 161 -5.21 -4.17 8.47
N PHE A 162 -5.69 -3.16 9.20
CA PHE A 162 -6.51 -3.42 10.37
C PHE A 162 -7.81 -4.16 10.03
N TRP A 163 -8.52 -3.74 8.96
CA TRP A 163 -9.80 -4.34 8.60
C TRP A 163 -9.68 -5.62 7.79
N LEU A 164 -8.65 -5.74 6.96
CA LEU A 164 -8.42 -6.93 6.12
C LEU A 164 -7.46 -7.94 6.77
N GLY A 165 -6.73 -7.53 7.80
CA GLY A 165 -5.76 -8.34 8.53
C GLY A 165 -6.38 -9.41 9.43
N GLY A 166 -7.71 -9.43 9.51
CA GLY A 166 -8.46 -10.48 10.16
C GLY A 166 -8.81 -10.19 11.61
N PHE A 167 -9.90 -10.81 12.04
CA PHE A 167 -10.37 -10.79 13.42
C PHE A 167 -10.42 -12.21 13.97
N SER A 168 -10.37 -12.32 15.29
CA SER A 168 -10.50 -13.61 15.98
C SER A 168 -11.85 -14.28 15.67
N GLU A 169 -11.86 -15.61 15.60
CA GLU A 169 -13.09 -16.40 15.48
C GLU A 169 -13.95 -16.33 16.76
N ASP A 170 -13.34 -15.94 17.88
CA ASP A 170 -14.03 -15.67 19.14
C ASP A 170 -14.93 -14.44 19.00
N THR A 171 -16.23 -14.68 18.79
CA THR A 171 -17.23 -13.61 18.62
C THR A 171 -17.39 -12.68 19.83
N GLN A 172 -16.96 -13.11 21.02
CA GLN A 172 -16.95 -12.25 22.22
C GLN A 172 -15.71 -11.37 22.26
N TYR A 173 -14.62 -11.80 21.64
CA TYR A 173 -13.33 -11.12 21.68
C TYR A 173 -12.68 -11.08 20.29
N PRO A 174 -13.26 -10.34 19.33
CA PRO A 174 -12.75 -10.25 17.97
C PRO A 174 -11.35 -9.63 17.87
N LEU A 175 -10.95 -8.79 18.84
CA LEU A 175 -9.63 -8.15 18.85
C LEU A 175 -8.62 -8.92 19.70
N SER A 176 -9.04 -9.33 20.91
CA SER A 176 -8.21 -9.96 21.95
C SER A 176 -8.21 -11.48 21.93
N GLY A 177 -9.08 -12.11 21.14
CA GLY A 177 -9.13 -13.56 20.99
C GLY A 177 -8.02 -14.12 20.08
N PRO A 178 -7.84 -15.45 20.08
CA PRO A 178 -6.84 -16.12 19.25
C PRO A 178 -6.97 -15.76 17.77
N GLY A 179 -5.84 -15.45 17.12
CA GLY A 179 -5.83 -15.03 15.71
C GLY A 179 -6.34 -13.60 15.46
N GLY A 180 -6.70 -12.87 16.52
CA GLY A 180 -7.06 -11.46 16.45
C GLY A 180 -5.85 -10.52 16.34
N PRO A 181 -6.11 -9.22 16.15
CA PRO A 181 -5.06 -8.20 16.03
C PRO A 181 -4.31 -7.89 17.34
N ALA A 182 -4.87 -8.19 18.51
CA ALA A 182 -4.22 -7.91 19.78
C ALA A 182 -3.37 -9.09 20.26
N PHE A 183 -2.22 -8.77 20.86
CA PHE A 183 -1.28 -9.75 21.40
C PHE A 183 -0.74 -9.29 22.76
N ASP A 184 -0.08 -10.22 23.45
CA ASP A 184 0.64 -9.95 24.70
C ASP A 184 1.99 -9.28 24.39
N PRO A 185 2.19 -7.99 24.73
CA PRO A 185 3.45 -7.31 24.48
C PRO A 185 4.60 -7.80 25.36
N THR A 186 4.32 -8.56 26.43
CA THR A 186 5.33 -9.11 27.34
C THR A 186 5.80 -10.51 26.93
N SER A 187 5.14 -11.12 25.94
CA SER A 187 5.52 -12.42 25.40
C SER A 187 6.87 -12.34 24.68
N THR A 188 7.72 -13.34 24.92
CA THR A 188 9.02 -13.48 24.22
C THR A 188 8.87 -13.72 22.71
N THR A 189 7.70 -14.22 22.27
CA THR A 189 7.40 -14.46 20.85
C THR A 189 6.92 -13.17 20.15
N GLY A 190 6.43 -12.19 20.91
CA GLY A 190 5.85 -10.97 20.36
C GLY A 190 4.56 -11.22 19.56
N GLU A 191 4.34 -10.38 18.55
CA GLU A 191 3.20 -10.47 17.64
C GLU A 191 3.44 -11.53 16.55
N VAL A 192 2.50 -12.46 16.37
CA VAL A 192 2.57 -13.51 15.34
C VAL A 192 1.54 -13.24 14.25
N LEU A 193 2.00 -12.69 13.12
CA LEU A 193 1.15 -12.22 12.02
C LEU A 193 0.60 -13.38 11.17
N GLU A 194 1.33 -14.49 11.10
CA GLU A 194 1.02 -15.67 10.29
C GLU A 194 -0.21 -16.41 10.80
N SER A 195 -0.54 -16.25 12.08
CA SER A 195 -1.67 -16.91 12.75
C SER A 195 -3.01 -16.20 12.56
N ARG A 196 -3.04 -15.06 11.86
CA ARG A 196 -4.23 -14.24 11.71
C ARG A 196 -5.19 -14.77 10.67
N ASN A 197 -6.49 -14.68 10.98
CA ASN A 197 -7.58 -15.06 10.08
C ASN A 197 -7.89 -13.94 9.06
N ARG A 198 -6.93 -13.69 8.16
CA ARG A 198 -6.93 -12.55 7.23
C ARG A 198 -8.03 -12.69 6.17
N GLU A 199 -8.69 -11.59 5.85
CA GLU A 199 -9.66 -11.50 4.74
C GLU A 199 -8.94 -11.31 3.39
N TYR A 200 -7.75 -10.71 3.41
CA TYR A 200 -6.87 -10.54 2.25
C TYR A 200 -5.51 -11.19 2.51
N GLU A 201 -4.99 -11.94 1.54
CA GLU A 201 -3.68 -12.59 1.69
C GLU A 201 -2.55 -11.56 1.48
N PHE A 202 -2.17 -10.91 2.58
CA PHE A 202 -1.06 -9.97 2.61
C PHE A 202 0.29 -10.67 2.52
N ASP A 203 1.16 -10.15 1.66
CA ASP A 203 2.60 -10.35 1.80
C ASP A 203 3.09 -9.65 3.09
N LEU A 204 3.30 -10.43 4.15
CA LEU A 204 3.67 -9.93 5.47
C LEU A 204 5.01 -9.19 5.47
N GLY A 205 5.90 -9.49 4.52
CA GLY A 205 7.20 -8.81 4.38
C GLY A 205 7.06 -7.35 3.96
N ARG A 206 5.91 -6.98 3.39
CA ARG A 206 5.61 -5.61 2.94
C ARG A 206 4.82 -4.79 3.96
N LEU A 207 4.54 -5.36 5.13
CA LEU A 207 3.96 -4.62 6.23
C LEU A 207 5.02 -3.75 6.90
N GLY A 208 4.71 -2.48 7.08
CA GLY A 208 5.56 -1.51 7.76
C GLY A 208 4.80 -0.74 8.83
N PRO A 209 5.51 0.05 9.64
CA PRO A 209 6.97 0.22 9.66
C PRO A 209 7.68 -0.92 10.40
N ARG A 210 8.85 -1.33 9.89
CA ARG A 210 9.72 -2.34 10.51
C ARG A 210 11.09 -1.75 10.81
N ASN A 211 11.74 -2.28 11.84
CA ASN A 211 13.13 -1.97 12.15
C ASN A 211 14.07 -2.91 11.38
N ASP A 212 15.38 -2.74 11.54
CA ASP A 212 16.39 -3.58 10.87
C ASP A 212 16.28 -5.07 11.22
N SER A 213 15.68 -5.40 12.37
CA SER A 213 15.39 -6.77 12.79
C SER A 213 14.12 -7.35 12.18
N GLY A 214 13.43 -6.59 11.32
CA GLY A 214 12.17 -7.01 10.68
C GLY A 214 10.97 -7.02 11.63
N VAL A 215 11.05 -6.42 12.82
CA VAL A 215 9.95 -6.32 13.79
C VAL A 215 9.29 -4.94 13.69
N PHE A 216 8.03 -4.82 14.15
CA PHE A 216 7.32 -3.54 14.20
C PHE A 216 8.17 -2.44 14.85
N HIS A 217 8.39 -1.34 14.14
CA HIS A 217 9.20 -0.22 14.64
C HIS A 217 8.30 0.83 15.27
N ASP A 218 8.02 0.69 16.56
CA ASP A 218 7.18 1.63 17.27
C ASP A 218 7.84 2.97 17.57
N THR A 219 7.01 3.98 17.86
CA THR A 219 7.44 5.35 18.16
C THR A 219 8.37 5.45 19.36
N ASP A 220 8.24 4.58 20.35
CA ASP A 220 9.05 4.64 21.56
C ASP A 220 10.50 4.21 21.31
N ASN A 221 10.71 3.33 20.32
CA ASN A 221 12.02 2.91 19.85
C ASN A 221 12.55 3.77 18.68
N GLY A 222 12.11 5.03 18.59
CA GLY A 222 12.52 5.97 17.54
C GLY A 222 11.91 5.70 16.17
N GLY A 223 10.86 4.86 16.11
CA GLY A 223 10.18 4.46 14.88
C GLY A 223 9.00 5.34 14.50
N GLN A 224 8.35 4.95 13.40
CA GLN A 224 7.15 5.63 12.89
C GLN A 224 5.85 4.86 13.18
N GLY A 225 5.96 3.71 13.86
CA GLY A 225 4.87 2.77 14.10
C GLY A 225 4.00 3.19 15.27
N ARG A 226 2.71 3.32 14.99
CA ARG A 226 1.70 3.68 15.99
C ARG A 226 1.06 2.42 16.54
N TYR A 227 0.76 2.41 17.83
CA TYR A 227 0.16 1.26 18.49
C TYR A 227 -0.79 1.74 19.58
N VAL A 228 -1.65 0.84 20.05
CA VAL A 228 -2.51 1.08 21.22
C VAL A 228 -2.37 -0.08 22.19
N THR A 229 -2.28 0.22 23.48
CA THR A 229 -2.37 -0.77 24.56
C THR A 229 -3.63 -0.56 25.37
N TYR A 230 -4.19 -1.62 25.92
CA TYR A 230 -5.44 -1.55 26.70
C TYR A 230 -5.50 -2.72 27.68
N ASP A 231 -6.36 -2.63 28.69
CA ASP A 231 -6.55 -3.68 29.68
C ASP A 231 -7.18 -4.92 29.05
N ASN A 232 -6.67 -6.09 29.40
CA ASN A 232 -7.15 -7.36 28.87
C ASN A 232 -8.59 -7.65 29.35
N PRO A 233 -9.59 -7.69 28.44
CA PRO A 233 -10.99 -7.83 28.83
C PRO A 233 -11.34 -9.23 29.36
N LYS A 234 -10.50 -10.24 29.11
CA LYS A 234 -10.71 -11.61 29.59
C LYS A 234 -10.35 -11.78 31.07
N ASN A 235 -9.61 -10.83 31.68
CA ASN A 235 -9.04 -10.94 33.03
C ASN A 235 -8.28 -12.26 33.30
N THR A 236 -7.85 -12.93 32.24
CA THR A 236 -7.06 -14.16 32.25
C THR A 236 -5.88 -13.97 31.31
N GLY A 237 -4.66 -14.19 31.80
CA GLY A 237 -3.43 -13.92 31.03
C GLY A 237 -2.84 -12.54 31.34
N PRO A 238 -2.19 -11.87 30.37
CA PRO A 238 -1.51 -10.60 30.60
C PRO A 238 -2.49 -9.51 31.04
N ALA A 239 -2.03 -8.59 31.88
CA ALA A 239 -2.86 -7.47 32.35
C ALA A 239 -3.24 -6.50 31.21
N ARG A 240 -2.33 -6.30 30.25
CA ARG A 240 -2.53 -5.40 29.11
C ARG A 240 -2.21 -6.11 27.79
N LEU A 241 -2.99 -5.78 26.77
CA LEU A 241 -2.79 -6.22 25.40
C LEU A 241 -2.31 -5.05 24.55
N ARG A 242 -1.71 -5.36 23.41
CA ARG A 242 -1.21 -4.39 22.43
C ARG A 242 -1.74 -4.71 21.04
N ILE A 243 -2.10 -3.67 20.28
CA ILE A 243 -2.40 -3.74 18.85
C ILE A 243 -1.41 -2.83 18.13
N ASN A 244 -0.64 -3.41 17.20
CA ASN A 244 0.23 -2.66 16.30
C ASN A 244 -0.57 -2.24 15.06
N LEU A 245 -0.48 -0.95 14.69
CA LEU A 245 -1.16 -0.42 13.51
C LEU A 245 -0.20 -0.47 12.31
N TRP A 246 -0.21 -1.61 11.65
CA TRP A 246 0.57 -1.86 10.44
C TRP A 246 -0.01 -1.15 9.23
N ARG A 247 0.86 -0.83 8.28
CA ARG A 247 0.56 -0.23 7.00
C ARG A 247 1.04 -1.18 5.90
N TYR A 248 0.30 -1.27 4.81
CA TYR A 248 0.65 -2.16 3.72
C TYR A 248 1.25 -1.40 2.55
N ASN A 249 2.52 -1.68 2.25
CA ASN A 249 3.22 -1.05 1.15
C ASN A 249 3.06 -1.88 -0.14
N PRO A 250 2.79 -1.26 -1.29
CA PRO A 250 2.88 -1.87 -2.62
C PRO A 250 4.27 -2.44 -2.90
N SER A 251 4.36 -3.40 -3.82
CA SER A 251 5.65 -3.95 -4.24
C SER A 251 6.53 -2.89 -4.91
N GLY A 252 7.68 -2.58 -4.31
CA GLY A 252 8.62 -1.60 -4.84
C GLY A 252 8.22 -0.15 -4.59
N SER A 253 7.32 0.09 -3.63
CA SER A 253 6.94 1.42 -3.15
C SER A 253 7.32 1.59 -1.68
N GLU A 254 7.85 2.76 -1.33
CA GLU A 254 8.13 3.14 0.06
C GLU A 254 6.88 3.64 0.82
N ARG A 255 5.81 4.00 0.09
CA ARG A 255 4.59 4.56 0.66
C ARG A 255 3.46 3.53 0.74
N PRO A 256 2.62 3.57 1.79
CA PRO A 256 1.53 2.62 1.92
C PRO A 256 0.35 2.94 1.01
N TYR A 257 -0.47 1.92 0.73
CA TYR A 257 -1.82 2.15 0.22
C TYR A 257 -2.66 2.93 1.23
N LEU A 258 -3.48 3.85 0.74
CA LEU A 258 -4.40 4.64 1.56
C LEU A 258 -5.83 4.24 1.28
N TYR A 259 -6.61 4.05 2.33
CA TYR A 259 -8.03 3.78 2.25
C TYR A 259 -8.84 4.92 2.87
N PHE A 260 -9.81 5.45 2.12
CA PHE A 260 -10.77 6.45 2.58
C PHE A 260 -12.21 5.94 2.42
N ASP A 261 -12.98 5.98 3.51
CA ASP A 261 -14.40 5.69 3.54
C ASP A 261 -15.17 6.88 2.98
N ALA A 262 -15.82 6.67 1.85
CA ALA A 262 -16.64 7.66 1.15
C ALA A 262 -18.14 7.28 1.19
N SER A 263 -18.53 6.35 2.07
CA SER A 263 -19.86 5.73 2.03
C SER A 263 -20.93 6.44 2.85
N ARG A 264 -20.54 7.11 3.95
CA ARG A 264 -21.48 7.58 4.98
C ARG A 264 -21.75 9.07 4.95
N HIS A 265 -20.67 9.86 4.94
CA HIS A 265 -20.74 11.30 5.14
C HIS A 265 -20.33 12.04 3.88
N ASP A 266 -20.69 13.32 3.85
CA ASP A 266 -20.23 14.22 2.80
C ASP A 266 -18.95 14.95 3.23
N PRO A 267 -18.09 15.37 2.27
CA PRO A 267 -16.83 16.07 2.54
C PRO A 267 -17.02 17.34 3.36
N ILE A 268 -18.23 17.89 3.28
CA ILE A 268 -18.69 19.01 4.06
C ILE A 268 -18.65 18.68 5.57
N ASP A 269 -19.24 17.59 6.03
CA ASP A 269 -19.28 17.25 7.47
C ASP A 269 -18.10 16.40 7.94
N TYR A 270 -17.37 15.82 6.98
CA TYR A 270 -16.42 14.74 7.22
C TYR A 270 -15.30 14.82 6.19
N ASP A 271 -14.23 15.56 6.49
CA ASP A 271 -13.07 15.66 5.60
C ASP A 271 -11.90 14.88 6.20
N GLN A 272 -11.74 13.62 5.76
CA GLN A 272 -10.69 12.75 6.28
C GLN A 272 -9.32 13.23 5.83
N ASN A 273 -8.53 13.71 6.79
CA ASN A 273 -7.14 14.10 6.57
C ASN A 273 -6.21 12.98 7.00
N LEU A 274 -5.29 12.61 6.13
CA LEU A 274 -4.11 11.88 6.50
C LEU A 274 -2.94 12.87 6.61
N THR A 275 -2.68 13.30 7.83
CA THR A 275 -1.44 14.01 8.18
C THR A 275 -0.48 13.02 8.83
N GLY A 276 0.81 13.13 8.53
CA GLY A 276 1.84 12.41 9.27
C GLY A 276 2.02 10.94 8.86
N LEU A 277 2.05 10.65 7.56
CA LEU A 277 2.55 9.36 7.05
C LEU A 277 3.99 9.06 7.54
N GLY A 278 4.73 10.07 8.01
CA GLY A 278 5.90 9.97 8.90
C GLY A 278 5.96 11.17 9.87
N GLN A 279 6.78 11.08 10.93
CA GLN A 279 6.88 12.12 11.98
C GLN A 279 7.32 13.51 11.46
N ASN A 280 7.88 13.59 10.24
CA ASN A 280 8.32 14.82 9.59
C ASN A 280 7.58 15.12 8.28
N ASP A 281 6.53 14.34 7.96
CA ASP A 281 5.84 14.46 6.69
C ASP A 281 4.71 15.50 6.81
N SER A 282 4.99 16.72 6.36
CA SER A 282 4.02 17.82 6.31
C SER A 282 3.00 17.67 5.17
N VAL A 283 3.06 16.55 4.45
CA VAL A 283 2.12 16.22 3.38
C VAL A 283 0.77 15.87 4.00
N GLN A 284 -0.25 16.57 3.54
CA GLN A 284 -1.65 16.36 3.90
C GLN A 284 -2.35 15.73 2.71
N ILE A 285 -2.90 14.54 2.92
CA ILE A 285 -3.59 13.77 1.89
C ILE A 285 -5.05 13.68 2.29
N TYR A 286 -5.93 14.03 1.38
CA TYR A 286 -7.37 14.01 1.59
C TYR A 286 -8.02 13.05 0.60
N ALA A 287 -9.19 12.54 0.96
CA ALA A 287 -10.04 11.84 0.01
C ALA A 287 -10.39 12.76 -1.17
N LEU A 288 -10.42 12.20 -2.37
CA LEU A 288 -10.72 12.91 -3.60
C LEU A 288 -12.19 13.32 -3.64
N LYS A 289 -12.44 14.53 -4.15
CA LYS A 289 -13.75 15.18 -4.18
C LYS A 289 -14.14 15.49 -5.62
N LYS A 290 -15.43 15.54 -5.92
CA LYS A 290 -15.99 15.97 -7.21
C LYS A 290 -17.20 16.87 -6.99
N LEU A 291 -17.59 17.61 -8.02
CA LEU A 291 -18.91 18.25 -8.02
C LEU A 291 -19.99 17.18 -8.05
N ARG A 292 -21.09 17.43 -7.35
CA ARG A 292 -22.29 16.59 -7.43
C ARG A 292 -22.80 16.54 -8.87
N GLU A 293 -23.37 15.40 -9.24
CA GLU A 293 -23.94 15.21 -10.56
C GLU A 293 -25.10 16.18 -10.81
N GLY A 294 -25.17 16.76 -12.02
CA GLY A 294 -26.17 17.75 -12.39
C GLY A 294 -25.92 19.17 -11.86
N PHE A 295 -24.73 19.47 -11.34
CA PHE A 295 -24.34 20.84 -11.02
C PHE A 295 -24.24 21.71 -12.29
N SER A 296 -24.84 22.90 -12.28
CA SER A 296 -24.77 23.83 -13.40
C SER A 296 -23.46 24.59 -13.40
N THR A 297 -22.71 24.53 -14.50
CA THR A 297 -21.43 25.25 -14.67
C THR A 297 -21.58 26.77 -14.68
N SER A 298 -22.82 27.29 -14.78
CA SER A 298 -23.13 28.72 -14.65
C SER A 298 -23.12 29.23 -13.21
N ASN A 299 -23.10 28.34 -12.22
CA ASN A 299 -23.18 28.70 -10.80
C ASN A 299 -21.82 28.51 -10.13
N THR A 300 -21.52 29.36 -9.14
CA THR A 300 -20.38 29.17 -8.25
C THR A 300 -20.64 27.96 -7.34
N PRO A 301 -19.77 26.94 -7.30
CA PRO A 301 -19.93 25.80 -6.40
C PRO A 301 -19.89 26.24 -4.93
N ALA A 302 -20.86 25.77 -4.14
CA ALA A 302 -20.82 25.90 -2.69
C ALA A 302 -20.29 24.59 -2.05
N PRO A 303 -19.79 24.60 -0.80
CA PRO A 303 -19.28 23.40 -0.14
C PRO A 303 -20.26 22.21 -0.12
N LYS A 304 -21.58 22.48 -0.02
CA LYS A 304 -22.65 21.46 -0.08
C LYS A 304 -22.78 20.76 -1.44
N ASP A 305 -22.25 21.37 -2.50
CA ASP A 305 -22.29 20.83 -3.86
C ASP A 305 -21.10 19.89 -4.13
N ILE A 306 -20.17 19.78 -3.17
CA ILE A 306 -19.02 18.89 -3.25
C ILE A 306 -19.35 17.56 -2.59
N VAL A 307 -19.07 16.48 -3.31
CA VAL A 307 -19.22 15.10 -2.84
C VAL A 307 -17.91 14.34 -3.00
N PHE A 308 -17.73 13.24 -2.26
CA PHE A 308 -16.60 12.37 -2.51
C PHE A 308 -16.66 11.74 -3.90
N VAL A 309 -15.49 11.52 -4.49
CA VAL A 309 -15.39 10.58 -5.61
C VAL A 309 -15.78 9.19 -5.10
N ASN A 310 -16.55 8.45 -5.89
CA ASN A 310 -17.10 7.15 -5.49
C ASN A 310 -17.98 7.22 -4.21
N LYS A 311 -18.76 8.31 -4.04
CA LYS A 311 -19.72 8.46 -2.94
C LYS A 311 -20.62 7.24 -2.80
N GLY A 312 -20.81 6.77 -1.57
CA GLY A 312 -21.54 5.54 -1.26
C GLY A 312 -20.66 4.29 -1.21
N LYS A 313 -19.36 4.41 -1.51
CA LYS A 313 -18.36 3.34 -1.43
C LYS A 313 -17.10 3.79 -0.69
N PHE A 314 -15.93 3.68 -1.33
CA PHE A 314 -14.62 3.94 -0.73
C PHE A 314 -13.61 4.28 -1.82
N GLN A 315 -12.47 4.82 -1.40
CA GLN A 315 -11.35 5.16 -2.26
C GLN A 315 -10.09 4.43 -1.76
N ILE A 316 -9.36 3.81 -2.68
CA ILE A 316 -8.01 3.29 -2.42
C ILE A 316 -7.05 4.06 -3.30
N LEU A 317 -6.02 4.66 -2.71
CA LEU A 317 -5.03 5.48 -3.40
C LEU A 317 -3.62 4.88 -3.26
N HIS A 318 -2.81 5.09 -4.29
CA HIS A 318 -1.36 4.87 -4.31
C HIS A 318 -0.65 6.13 -4.75
N SER A 319 0.51 6.44 -4.15
CA SER A 319 1.34 7.64 -4.39
C SER A 319 2.00 7.72 -5.76
N GLY A 320 1.54 6.95 -6.75
CA GLY A 320 2.27 6.84 -8.02
C GLY A 320 3.64 6.15 -7.91
N LEU A 321 4.39 6.15 -9.01
CA LEU A 321 5.65 5.39 -9.13
C LEU A 321 6.86 6.10 -8.50
N ASP A 322 6.72 7.39 -8.21
CA ASP A 322 7.76 8.21 -7.62
C ASP A 322 7.74 8.20 -6.08
N ASP A 323 6.78 7.47 -5.48
CA ASP A 323 6.56 7.39 -4.04
C ASP A 323 6.35 8.75 -3.37
N ALA A 324 5.93 9.74 -4.15
CA ALA A 324 5.68 11.09 -3.70
C ALA A 324 4.17 11.31 -3.58
N TRP A 325 3.72 11.47 -2.34
CA TRP A 325 2.41 12.07 -2.15
C TRP A 325 2.52 13.56 -2.42
N GLY A 326 1.97 14.01 -3.54
CA GLY A 326 1.82 15.43 -3.75
C GLY A 326 0.93 16.08 -2.72
N SER A 327 1.07 17.40 -2.57
CA SER A 327 0.21 18.17 -1.68
C SER A 327 -1.19 18.25 -2.30
N PHE A 328 -2.16 17.48 -1.78
CA PHE A 328 -3.59 17.60 -2.10
C PHE A 328 -4.20 18.87 -1.49
N LYS A 329 -3.52 20.02 -1.60
CA LYS A 329 -4.01 21.31 -1.12
C LYS A 329 -4.70 22.04 -2.25
N PRO A 330 -6.02 21.90 -2.42
CA PRO A 330 -6.80 23.09 -2.60
C PRO A 330 -7.07 23.75 -1.25
N PHE A 331 -7.36 25.04 -1.28
CA PHE A 331 -7.89 25.79 -0.15
C PHE A 331 -8.94 24.95 0.56
N SER A 332 -8.60 24.59 1.79
CA SER A 332 -9.42 23.84 2.69
C SER A 332 -10.88 24.35 2.63
N ILE A 333 -11.84 23.44 2.49
CA ILE A 333 -13.23 23.75 2.86
C ILE A 333 -13.26 24.19 4.36
N LEU A 334 -12.23 23.79 5.11
CA LEU A 334 -11.93 24.09 6.51
C LEU A 334 -10.62 24.89 6.66
N ASN A 335 -10.63 26.23 6.75
CA ASN A 335 -9.38 26.97 7.02
C ASN A 335 -8.70 26.42 8.30
N ALA A 336 -7.37 26.52 8.45
CA ALA A 336 -6.56 26.09 9.59
C ALA A 336 -7.09 26.56 10.97
N SER A 337 -8.04 27.48 10.99
CA SER A 337 -8.79 27.95 12.17
C SER A 337 -10.13 27.22 12.43
N GLY A 338 -10.44 26.12 11.72
CA GLY A 338 -11.70 25.37 11.87
C GLY A 338 -12.95 26.09 11.36
N ASN A 339 -12.80 27.22 10.65
CA ASN A 339 -13.94 27.94 10.09
C ASN A 339 -14.20 27.49 8.66
N VAL A 340 -15.45 27.09 8.41
CA VAL A 340 -15.97 26.81 7.07
C VAL A 340 -15.91 28.11 6.26
N ASN A 341 -15.12 28.15 5.18
CA ASN A 341 -15.23 29.22 4.18
C ASN A 341 -16.56 28.99 3.43
N THR A 342 -17.64 29.59 3.94
CA THR A 342 -19.03 29.31 3.53
C THR A 342 -19.45 29.95 2.19
N GLY A 343 -18.56 30.66 1.49
CA GLY A 343 -18.94 31.47 0.33
C GLY A 343 -18.67 30.86 -1.05
N ASP A 344 -17.56 30.13 -1.21
CA ASP A 344 -17.07 29.74 -2.53
C ASP A 344 -16.13 28.53 -2.44
N ALA A 345 -16.45 27.48 -3.19
CA ALA A 345 -15.66 26.24 -3.27
C ALA A 345 -14.94 26.08 -4.62
N SER A 346 -14.86 27.14 -5.44
CA SER A 346 -14.17 27.13 -6.75
C SER A 346 -12.66 26.91 -6.64
N GLY A 347 -12.07 27.19 -5.48
CA GLY A 347 -10.66 26.90 -5.19
C GLY A 347 -10.39 25.44 -4.80
N VAL A 348 -11.43 24.58 -4.78
CA VAL A 348 -11.29 23.16 -4.46
C VAL A 348 -10.79 22.37 -5.65
N PHE A 349 -9.86 21.47 -5.38
CA PHE A 349 -9.30 20.53 -6.33
C PHE A 349 -10.30 19.39 -6.52
N LEU A 350 -10.98 19.40 -7.66
CA LEU A 350 -12.12 18.52 -7.92
C LEU A 350 -11.82 17.58 -9.06
N PHE A 351 -11.91 16.28 -8.81
CA PHE A 351 -11.88 15.25 -9.83
C PHE A 351 -13.14 15.30 -10.71
N PRO A 352 -13.04 15.06 -12.03
CA PRO A 352 -11.80 14.94 -12.83
C PRO A 352 -11.23 16.30 -13.26
N THR A 353 -11.94 17.41 -13.03
CA THR A 353 -11.68 18.73 -13.63
C THR A 353 -10.44 19.50 -13.12
N GLY A 354 -9.87 19.13 -11.98
CA GLY A 354 -8.77 19.85 -11.33
C GLY A 354 -7.42 19.54 -12.00
N PRO A 355 -6.43 20.47 -11.96
CA PRO A 355 -5.10 20.24 -12.52
C PRO A 355 -4.28 19.20 -11.72
N PHE A 356 -4.44 17.91 -12.02
CA PHE A 356 -3.65 16.80 -11.48
C PHE A 356 -2.25 16.82 -12.07
N THR A 357 -1.40 17.68 -11.53
CA THR A 357 -0.01 17.91 -11.97
C THR A 357 1.00 17.56 -10.88
N GLY A 358 2.27 17.34 -11.25
CA GLY A 358 3.36 17.02 -10.33
C GLY A 358 3.15 15.69 -9.62
N ASP A 359 3.56 15.57 -8.37
CA ASP A 359 3.49 14.35 -7.55
C ASP A 359 2.05 13.79 -7.36
N VAL A 360 0.99 14.58 -7.54
CA VAL A 360 -0.41 14.06 -7.49
C VAL A 360 -0.83 13.44 -8.84
N ALA A 361 -0.16 13.81 -9.93
CA ALA A 361 -0.54 13.44 -11.30
C ALA A 361 -0.57 11.94 -11.52
N ASP A 362 0.42 11.22 -10.99
CA ASP A 362 0.62 9.80 -11.23
C ASP A 362 -0.05 8.90 -10.17
N THR A 363 -0.80 9.50 -9.24
CA THR A 363 -1.61 8.78 -8.25
C THR A 363 -2.55 7.80 -8.96
N LEU A 364 -2.56 6.57 -8.48
CA LEU A 364 -3.44 5.50 -8.98
C LEU A 364 -4.58 5.28 -8.00
N THR A 365 -5.77 4.98 -8.53
CA THR A 365 -6.99 4.81 -7.72
C THR A 365 -7.79 3.58 -8.12
N ASN A 366 -8.75 3.18 -7.28
CA ASN A 366 -9.68 2.07 -7.57
C ASN A 366 -10.85 2.45 -8.50
N PHE A 367 -10.98 3.72 -8.91
CA PHE A 367 -12.10 4.20 -9.74
C PHE A 367 -11.64 4.85 -11.05
N THR A 368 -10.33 4.90 -11.30
CA THR A 368 -9.74 5.31 -12.58
C THR A 368 -8.99 4.14 -13.23
N PRO A 369 -9.04 3.97 -14.56
CA PRO A 369 -8.25 2.95 -15.26
C PRO A 369 -6.76 3.32 -15.37
N GLY A 370 -6.40 4.57 -15.09
CA GLY A 370 -5.05 5.11 -15.17
C GLY A 370 -4.75 6.08 -14.02
N THR A 371 -3.76 6.94 -14.25
CA THR A 371 -3.37 7.97 -13.28
C THR A 371 -4.42 9.08 -13.20
N LEU A 372 -4.38 9.89 -12.13
CA LEU A 372 -5.27 11.04 -12.01
C LEU A 372 -5.11 12.05 -13.16
N GLU A 373 -3.88 12.28 -13.62
CA GLU A 373 -3.60 13.11 -14.80
C GLU A 373 -4.32 12.60 -16.05
N SER A 374 -4.24 11.29 -16.32
CA SER A 374 -4.92 10.69 -17.48
C SER A 374 -6.45 10.72 -17.38
N ALA A 375 -6.99 10.96 -16.19
CA ALA A 375 -8.43 11.06 -15.96
C ALA A 375 -8.94 12.51 -16.07
N GLN A 376 -8.05 13.50 -16.17
CA GLN A 376 -8.40 14.92 -16.32
C GLN A 376 -8.69 15.30 -17.78
N GLU A 377 -8.11 14.58 -18.74
CA GLU A 377 -8.35 14.71 -20.19
C GLU A 377 -9.77 14.27 -20.58
#